data_AF-A0A845GNI7-F1
#
_entry.id   AF-A0A845GNI7-F1
#
_cell.length_a   1.000
_cell.length_b   1.000
_cell.length_c   1.000
_cell.angle_alpha   90.00
_cell.angle_beta   90.00
_cell.angle_gamma   90.00
#
_symmetry.space_group_name_H-M   'P 1'
#
loop_
_entity.id
_entity.type
_entity.pdbx_description
1 polymer ?
#
loop_
_entity_poly.entity_id
_entity_poly.type
_entity_poly.pdbx_seq_one_letter_code
_entity_poly.pdbx_strand_id
1 'polypeptide(L)'
;MDASSPVVITTEKFTFGTAAKDLVALKNQLDGLDRNPLGAVLARHLFPDFMGNSTIAPFTFADFVLPFFNSQRASFESKKGYKALVATSMVVGESWRWRPSSLDEDEKEHVIKKAFEDFEKSDASRAQGECASYSYIKPLGIVLAHEGKNRVALFREKDLPYIPAIVHDEGYPEAERIKIFEIGSECFAVLDDSLVEKVNGAYLAKPLLAKYGIKFENKWPNNYPKLERVRKAFAEDRVIKPYGTPVVDFSPLRLDEEVENTYVDVSILDINGIILPSWKLWAGGCCLWFALLASAKFAVVFPILEYVLTFSLGALSVALFVPIMPILKCKVKLLKERPYWHHRFEVRRQIESKKDGQDHS
;
A
#
# COMPACT_ATOMS: atom_id res chain seq x y z
N MET A 1 -11.93 -2.13 46.68
CA MET A 1 -11.49 -1.74 45.32
C MET A 1 -12.03 -2.81 44.39
N ASP A 2 -12.95 -2.44 43.52
CA ASP A 2 -13.81 -3.37 42.77
C ASP A 2 -13.01 -4.45 42.03
N ALA A 3 -13.10 -5.69 42.53
CA ALA A 3 -12.75 -6.88 41.78
C ALA A 3 -13.83 -7.11 40.72
N SER A 4 -13.89 -6.23 39.72
CA SER A 4 -14.74 -6.47 38.54
C SER A 4 -14.35 -7.83 37.96
N SER A 5 -15.32 -8.75 37.91
CA SER A 5 -15.11 -10.09 37.38
C SER A 5 -14.54 -9.99 35.96
N PRO A 6 -13.62 -10.90 35.58
CA PRO A 6 -12.97 -10.81 34.27
C PRO A 6 -14.00 -10.93 33.16
N VAL A 7 -13.81 -10.14 32.10
CA VAL A 7 -14.68 -10.19 30.93
C VAL A 7 -14.45 -11.50 30.19
N VAL A 8 -15.53 -12.21 29.83
CA VAL A 8 -15.42 -13.42 29.01
C VAL A 8 -15.59 -13.06 27.55
N ILE A 9 -14.54 -13.30 26.74
CA ILE A 9 -14.54 -13.05 25.30
C ILE A 9 -14.77 -14.36 24.57
N THR A 10 -15.92 -14.48 23.90
CA THR A 10 -16.33 -15.64 23.12
C THR A 10 -16.88 -15.22 21.76
N THR A 11 -16.87 -16.17 20.81
CA THR A 11 -17.40 -15.95 19.45
C THR A 11 -18.92 -15.98 19.35
N GLU A 12 -19.61 -16.48 20.38
CA GLU A 12 -21.06 -16.72 20.36
C GLU A 12 -21.86 -15.42 20.18
N LYS A 13 -21.24 -14.28 20.48
CA LYS A 13 -21.82 -12.96 20.31
C LYS A 13 -21.76 -12.44 18.86
N PHE A 14 -21.08 -13.15 17.95
CA PHE A 14 -20.85 -12.69 16.57
C PHE A 14 -21.52 -13.60 15.56
N THR A 15 -22.27 -13.01 14.62
CA THR A 15 -22.88 -13.71 13.48
C THR A 15 -21.86 -14.38 12.56
N PHE A 16 -20.61 -13.91 12.58
CA PHE A 16 -19.48 -14.46 11.82
C PHE A 16 -18.47 -15.25 12.68
N GLY A 17 -18.83 -15.58 13.93
CA GLY A 17 -17.93 -16.25 14.88
C GLY A 17 -17.27 -17.53 14.36
N THR A 18 -17.96 -18.30 13.50
CA THR A 18 -17.37 -19.48 12.84
C THR A 18 -16.25 -19.10 11.87
N ALA A 19 -16.44 -18.07 11.03
CA ALA A 19 -15.41 -17.68 10.05
C ALA A 19 -14.16 -17.11 10.72
N ALA A 20 -14.32 -16.42 11.86
CA ALA A 20 -13.20 -15.98 12.67
C ALA A 20 -12.41 -17.17 13.24
N LYS A 21 -13.10 -18.19 13.77
CA LYS A 21 -12.47 -19.44 14.23
C LYS A 21 -11.76 -20.17 13.10
N ASP A 22 -12.37 -20.24 11.92
CA ASP A 22 -11.79 -20.90 10.75
C ASP A 22 -10.49 -20.23 10.33
N LEU A 23 -10.43 -18.89 10.33
CA LEU A 23 -9.22 -18.14 10.03
C LEU A 23 -8.11 -18.37 11.08
N VAL A 24 -8.47 -18.41 12.36
CA VAL A 24 -7.53 -18.76 13.45
C VAL A 24 -7.02 -20.19 13.28
N ALA A 25 -7.90 -21.15 12.98
CA ALA A 25 -7.56 -22.54 12.74
C ALA A 25 -6.62 -22.70 11.52
N LEU A 26 -6.92 -22.01 10.43
CA LEU A 26 -6.07 -21.95 9.24
C LEU A 26 -4.66 -21.47 9.57
N LYS A 27 -4.54 -20.37 10.35
CA LYS A 27 -3.23 -19.89 10.81
C LYS A 27 -2.48 -20.96 11.59
N ASN A 28 -3.15 -21.64 12.52
CA ASN A 28 -2.53 -22.71 13.29
C ASN A 28 -2.05 -23.89 12.42
N GLN A 29 -2.78 -24.21 11.35
CA GLN A 29 -2.37 -25.23 10.38
C GLN A 29 -1.14 -24.78 9.59
N LEU A 30 -1.08 -23.52 9.16
CA LEU A 30 0.10 -22.95 8.49
C LEU A 30 1.36 -23.02 9.37
N ASP A 31 1.24 -22.63 10.64
CA ASP A 31 2.31 -22.79 11.64
C ASP A 31 2.70 -24.25 11.87
N GLY A 32 1.77 -25.18 11.66
CA GLY A 32 1.99 -26.62 11.72
C GLY A 32 2.79 -27.13 10.52
N LEU A 33 2.50 -26.61 9.32
CA LEU A 33 3.21 -26.97 8.09
C LEU A 33 4.66 -26.50 8.11
N ASP A 34 4.94 -25.31 8.62
CA ASP A 34 6.30 -24.75 8.71
C ASP A 34 7.25 -25.60 9.60
N ARG A 35 6.72 -26.61 10.31
CA ARG A 35 7.50 -27.53 11.14
C ARG A 35 8.26 -28.59 10.36
N ASN A 36 7.87 -28.86 9.11
CA ASN A 36 8.55 -29.80 8.22
C ASN A 36 9.24 -29.00 7.10
N PRO A 37 10.49 -29.31 6.71
CA PRO A 37 11.17 -28.67 5.58
C PRO A 37 10.30 -28.50 4.31
N LEU A 38 9.50 -29.50 3.93
CA LEU A 38 8.61 -29.40 2.76
C LEU A 38 7.42 -28.47 3.01
N GLY A 39 6.85 -28.50 4.21
CA GLY A 39 5.74 -27.62 4.58
C GLY A 39 6.19 -26.17 4.75
N ALA A 40 7.42 -25.93 5.20
CA ALA A 40 8.05 -24.61 5.23
C ALA A 40 8.23 -24.02 3.83
N VAL A 41 8.58 -24.85 2.83
CA VAL A 41 8.62 -24.41 1.41
C VAL A 41 7.23 -23.97 0.93
N LEU A 42 6.18 -24.72 1.26
CA LEU A 42 4.80 -24.35 0.92
C LEU A 42 4.35 -23.06 1.63
N ALA A 43 4.63 -22.94 2.92
CA ALA A 43 4.33 -21.75 3.70
C ALA A 43 5.01 -20.50 3.12
N ARG A 44 6.28 -20.61 2.71
CA ARG A 44 7.01 -19.54 2.01
C ARG A 44 6.43 -19.18 0.66
N HIS A 45 5.86 -20.14 -0.07
CA HIS A 45 5.20 -19.82 -1.34
C HIS A 45 3.94 -18.97 -1.13
N LEU A 46 3.23 -19.19 0.00
CA LEU A 46 2.08 -18.39 0.39
C LEU A 46 2.49 -17.04 1.02
N PHE A 47 3.63 -17.00 1.73
CA PHE A 47 4.17 -15.84 2.43
C PHE A 47 5.61 -15.53 1.97
N PRO A 48 5.82 -15.06 0.73
CA PRO A 48 7.16 -14.91 0.15
C PRO A 48 8.02 -13.85 0.84
N ASP A 49 7.40 -12.82 1.42
CA ASP A 49 8.09 -11.75 2.14
C ASP A 49 8.51 -12.19 3.58
N PHE A 50 8.09 -13.38 4.01
CA PHE A 50 8.45 -13.95 5.30
C PHE A 50 9.75 -14.75 5.21
N MET A 51 10.88 -14.11 5.56
CA MET A 51 12.23 -14.68 5.45
C MET A 51 12.65 -15.59 6.62
N GLY A 52 11.72 -16.00 7.49
CA GLY A 52 12.00 -16.82 8.67
C GLY A 52 12.03 -18.35 8.43
N ASN A 53 12.70 -19.08 9.31
CA ASN A 53 12.52 -20.52 9.57
C ASN A 53 11.62 -20.68 10.81
N SER A 54 10.46 -20.03 10.87
CA SER A 54 9.64 -19.99 12.09
C SER A 54 8.16 -19.72 11.82
N THR A 55 7.34 -19.99 12.83
CA THR A 55 5.91 -19.64 12.86
C THR A 55 5.65 -18.17 12.49
N ILE A 56 4.51 -17.89 11.88
CA ILE A 56 4.17 -16.52 11.44
C ILE A 56 3.71 -15.71 12.65
N ALA A 57 4.28 -14.53 12.90
CA ALA A 57 3.86 -13.69 14.02
C ALA A 57 2.39 -13.23 13.86
N PRO A 58 1.60 -13.12 14.95
CA PRO A 58 0.16 -12.85 14.85
C PRO A 58 -0.18 -11.54 14.12
N PHE A 59 0.58 -10.48 14.39
CA PHE A 59 0.40 -9.17 13.76
C PHE A 59 0.82 -9.18 12.28
N THR A 60 1.88 -9.92 11.93
CA THR A 60 2.30 -10.10 10.53
C THR A 60 1.25 -10.88 9.74
N PHE A 61 0.67 -11.92 10.34
CA PHE A 61 -0.43 -12.66 9.74
C PHE A 61 -1.65 -11.74 9.51
N ALA A 62 -2.02 -10.94 10.51
CA ALA A 62 -3.12 -9.98 10.39
C ALA A 62 -2.87 -8.95 9.29
N ASP A 63 -1.68 -8.34 9.23
CA ASP A 63 -1.30 -7.38 8.17
C ASP A 63 -1.34 -8.01 6.77
N PHE A 64 -1.03 -9.30 6.67
CA PHE A 64 -1.04 -10.02 5.40
C PHE A 64 -2.45 -10.32 4.87
N VAL A 65 -3.40 -10.63 5.76
CA VAL A 65 -4.76 -11.08 5.38
C VAL A 65 -5.86 -10.04 5.55
N LEU A 66 -5.66 -9.04 6.41
CA LEU A 66 -6.66 -8.03 6.74
C LEU A 66 -6.29 -6.68 6.09
N PRO A 67 -7.08 -6.19 5.12
CA PRO A 67 -6.83 -4.88 4.51
C PRO A 67 -6.83 -3.77 5.55
N PHE A 68 -5.89 -2.83 5.42
CA PHE A 68 -5.81 -1.62 6.25
C PHE A 68 -5.61 -1.86 7.73
N PHE A 69 -5.30 -3.09 8.15
CA PHE A 69 -5.08 -3.39 9.56
C PHE A 69 -3.93 -2.54 10.11
N ASN A 70 -2.72 -2.64 9.56
CA ASN A 70 -1.57 -1.93 10.10
C ASN A 70 -1.66 -0.40 9.90
N SER A 71 -2.16 0.04 8.74
CA SER A 71 -2.24 1.48 8.39
C SER A 71 -3.28 2.25 9.22
N GLN A 72 -4.35 1.58 9.67
CA GLN A 72 -5.41 2.21 10.47
C GLN A 72 -5.33 1.86 11.96
N ARG A 73 -4.52 0.88 12.36
CA ARG A 73 -4.42 0.39 13.74
C ARG A 73 -4.26 1.50 14.76
N ALA A 74 -3.29 2.39 14.53
CA ALA A 74 -2.96 3.48 15.47
C ALA A 74 -4.12 4.44 15.72
N SER A 75 -5.04 4.58 14.75
CA SER A 75 -6.23 5.45 14.88
C SER A 75 -7.29 4.86 15.82
N PHE A 76 -7.20 3.56 16.14
CA PHE A 76 -8.21 2.86 16.92
C PHE A 76 -7.67 2.16 18.18
N GLU A 77 -6.37 2.26 18.44
CA GLU A 77 -5.75 1.57 19.57
C GLU A 77 -6.29 2.12 20.91
N SER A 78 -6.97 1.26 21.68
CA SER A 78 -7.32 1.59 23.06
C SER A 78 -6.08 1.50 23.94
N LYS A 79 -5.67 2.64 24.52
CA LYS A 79 -4.60 2.67 25.52
C LYS A 79 -4.97 1.97 26.84
N LYS A 80 -6.26 1.66 27.05
CA LYS A 80 -6.74 1.02 28.28
C LYS A 80 -7.00 -0.46 28.03
N GLY A 81 -6.25 -1.31 28.72
CA GLY A 81 -6.49 -2.75 28.76
C GLY A 81 -7.60 -3.11 29.74
N TYR A 82 -8.02 -4.37 29.72
CA TYR A 82 -8.92 -4.96 30.73
C TYR A 82 -8.63 -6.44 30.92
N LYS A 83 -8.97 -6.97 32.10
CA LYS A 83 -8.81 -8.40 32.39
C LYS A 83 -9.88 -9.20 31.67
N ALA A 84 -9.46 -10.22 30.93
CA ALA A 84 -10.37 -11.10 30.22
C ALA A 84 -9.96 -12.57 30.26
N LEU A 85 -10.97 -13.44 30.21
CA LEU A 85 -10.84 -14.84 29.85
C LEU A 85 -11.20 -14.96 28.37
N VAL A 86 -10.19 -15.23 27.54
CA VAL A 86 -10.33 -15.22 26.08
C VAL A 86 -10.48 -16.64 25.57
N ALA A 87 -11.52 -16.90 24.78
CA ALA A 87 -11.71 -18.21 24.19
C ALA A 87 -10.50 -18.63 23.35
N THR A 88 -9.89 -19.78 23.68
CA THR A 88 -8.67 -20.28 23.03
C THR A 88 -8.82 -20.42 21.51
N SER A 89 -10.04 -20.66 21.02
CA SER A 89 -10.38 -20.75 19.60
C SER A 89 -10.31 -19.42 18.84
N MET A 90 -10.29 -18.27 19.54
CA MET A 90 -10.23 -16.93 18.93
C MET A 90 -8.81 -16.38 18.82
N VAL A 91 -7.85 -17.02 19.50
CA VAL A 91 -6.51 -16.47 19.68
C VAL A 91 -5.57 -16.96 18.59
N VAL A 92 -5.07 -16.01 17.81
CA VAL A 92 -3.93 -16.18 16.90
C VAL A 92 -2.66 -16.13 17.74
N GLY A 93 -2.07 -17.29 17.98
CA GLY A 93 -0.84 -17.47 18.74
C GLY A 93 0.39 -17.62 17.85
N GLU A 94 1.54 -17.84 18.47
CA GLU A 94 2.82 -18.11 17.79
C GLU A 94 3.73 -18.86 18.75
N SER A 95 4.15 -20.07 18.37
CA SER A 95 5.02 -20.93 19.17
C SER A 95 6.47 -20.91 18.66
N TRP A 96 7.07 -19.72 18.69
CA TRP A 96 8.42 -19.48 18.19
C TRP A 96 9.53 -19.86 19.18
N ARG A 97 9.29 -19.71 20.50
CA ARG A 97 10.29 -19.93 21.55
C ARG A 97 10.25 -21.36 22.09
N TRP A 98 9.04 -21.86 22.35
CA TRP A 98 8.81 -23.22 22.84
C TRP A 98 7.44 -23.70 22.37
N ARG A 99 7.27 -25.02 22.38
CA ARG A 99 6.03 -25.70 22.00
C ARG A 99 5.59 -26.61 23.13
N PRO A 100 4.33 -27.05 23.14
CA PRO A 100 3.88 -28.02 24.13
C PRO A 100 4.73 -29.30 24.14
N SER A 101 5.14 -29.79 22.97
CA SER A 101 6.03 -30.96 22.85
C SER A 101 7.46 -30.74 23.36
N SER A 102 7.85 -29.49 23.65
CA SER A 102 9.15 -29.15 24.22
C SER A 102 9.13 -29.12 25.74
N LEU A 103 7.97 -29.31 26.36
CA LEU A 103 7.76 -29.25 27.80
C LEU A 103 7.35 -30.64 28.29
N ASP A 104 7.82 -31.03 29.47
CA ASP A 104 7.24 -32.17 30.19
C ASP A 104 5.88 -31.82 30.82
N GLU A 105 5.19 -32.81 31.38
CA GLU A 105 3.84 -32.60 31.92
C GLU A 105 3.83 -31.67 33.14
N ASP A 106 4.85 -31.71 34.00
CA ASP A 106 4.96 -30.85 35.17
C ASP A 106 5.21 -29.39 34.75
N GLU A 107 6.06 -29.17 33.74
CA GLU A 107 6.31 -27.85 33.14
C GLU A 107 5.04 -27.29 32.48
N LYS A 108 4.28 -28.12 31.76
CA LYS A 108 2.99 -27.72 31.17
C LYS A 108 2.02 -27.24 32.24
N GLU A 109 1.85 -28.02 33.31
CA GLU A 109 1.00 -27.66 34.44
C GLU A 109 1.48 -26.38 35.12
N HIS A 110 2.79 -26.23 35.31
CA HIS A 110 3.40 -25.03 35.87
C HIS A 110 3.08 -23.78 35.04
N VAL A 111 3.24 -23.84 33.71
CA VAL A 111 2.95 -22.73 32.80
C VAL A 111 1.47 -22.33 32.87
N ILE A 112 0.57 -23.30 32.88
CA ILE A 112 -0.88 -23.04 32.97
C ILE A 112 -1.22 -22.39 34.31
N LYS A 113 -0.77 -22.99 35.43
CA LYS A 113 -1.01 -22.48 36.78
C LYS A 113 -0.49 -21.06 36.95
N LYS A 114 0.76 -20.81 36.54
CA LYS A 114 1.39 -19.49 36.64
C LYS A 114 0.68 -18.44 35.80
N ALA A 115 0.16 -18.80 34.63
CA ALA A 115 -0.64 -17.87 33.81
C ALA A 115 -1.89 -17.37 34.53
N PHE A 116 -2.59 -18.24 35.29
CA PHE A 116 -3.75 -17.84 36.09
C PHE A 116 -3.35 -17.04 37.34
N GLU A 117 -2.32 -17.47 38.08
CA GLU A 117 -1.84 -16.75 39.28
C GLU A 117 -1.36 -15.34 38.94
N ASP A 118 -0.60 -15.18 37.87
CA ASP A 118 -0.09 -13.87 37.44
C ASP A 118 -1.20 -13.01 36.83
N PHE A 119 -2.21 -13.62 36.21
CA PHE A 119 -3.43 -12.92 35.80
C PHE A 119 -4.21 -12.39 37.00
N GLU A 120 -4.37 -13.15 38.08
CA GLU A 120 -5.03 -12.69 39.30
C GLU A 120 -4.33 -11.46 39.89
N LYS A 121 -2.99 -11.48 39.93
CA LYS A 121 -2.15 -10.36 40.41
C LYS A 121 -2.10 -9.16 39.45
N SER A 122 -2.46 -9.35 38.18
CA SER A 122 -2.44 -8.29 37.18
C SER A 122 -3.62 -7.33 37.32
N ASP A 123 -3.44 -6.11 36.84
CA ASP A 123 -4.49 -5.10 36.70
C ASP A 123 -4.75 -4.74 35.23
N ALA A 124 -5.79 -3.96 34.99
CA ALA A 124 -6.22 -3.55 33.64
C ALA A 124 -5.18 -2.70 32.89
N SER A 125 -4.26 -2.05 33.59
CA SER A 125 -3.23 -1.19 33.01
C SER A 125 -1.90 -1.91 32.78
N ARG A 126 -1.65 -3.01 33.51
CA ARG A 126 -0.37 -3.72 33.46
C ARG A 126 -0.52 -5.22 33.75
N ALA A 127 -0.07 -6.02 32.79
CA ALA A 127 0.20 -7.44 32.99
C ALA A 127 1.41 -7.64 33.91
N GLN A 128 1.28 -8.52 34.89
CA GLN A 128 2.35 -8.91 35.82
C GLN A 128 2.93 -10.26 35.40
N GLY A 129 4.25 -10.43 35.60
CA GLY A 129 4.93 -11.71 35.40
C GLY A 129 4.64 -12.36 34.04
N GLU A 130 4.12 -13.57 34.08
CA GLU A 130 3.73 -14.35 32.91
C GLU A 130 2.29 -14.07 32.45
N CYS A 131 1.57 -13.05 32.93
CA CYS A 131 0.23 -12.76 32.42
C CYS A 131 0.28 -12.39 30.92
N ALA A 132 -0.62 -12.96 30.10
CA ALA A 132 -0.64 -12.69 28.67
C ALA A 132 -1.20 -11.28 28.38
N SER A 133 -0.76 -10.68 27.27
CA SER A 133 -1.30 -9.41 26.77
C SER A 133 -1.67 -9.54 25.30
N TYR A 134 -2.93 -9.28 24.97
CA TYR A 134 -3.53 -9.52 23.65
C TYR A 134 -4.21 -8.28 23.07
N SER A 135 -4.28 -8.21 21.74
CA SER A 135 -5.01 -7.20 20.98
C SER A 135 -6.28 -7.81 20.40
N TYR A 136 -7.45 -7.26 20.71
CA TYR A 136 -8.74 -7.75 20.26
C TYR A 136 -9.28 -6.89 19.11
N ILE A 137 -9.29 -7.44 17.89
CA ILE A 137 -9.93 -6.82 16.74
C ILE A 137 -11.43 -7.09 16.83
N LYS A 138 -12.08 -6.29 17.67
CA LYS A 138 -13.47 -6.50 18.10
C LYS A 138 -14.47 -6.61 16.94
N PRO A 139 -14.40 -5.79 15.88
CA PRO A 139 -15.33 -5.91 14.75
C PRO A 139 -15.20 -7.22 13.98
N LEU A 140 -14.04 -7.90 14.05
CA LEU A 140 -13.78 -9.15 13.34
C LEU A 140 -13.82 -10.39 14.24
N GLY A 141 -13.90 -10.23 15.55
CA GLY A 141 -13.94 -11.35 16.49
C GLY A 141 -12.64 -12.15 16.55
N ILE A 142 -11.50 -11.53 16.27
CA ILE A 142 -10.17 -12.17 16.30
C ILE A 142 -9.31 -11.52 17.39
N VAL A 143 -8.58 -12.36 18.13
CA VAL A 143 -7.63 -11.89 19.14
C VAL A 143 -6.21 -12.23 18.70
N LEU A 144 -5.35 -11.22 18.61
CA LEU A 144 -3.94 -11.36 18.27
C LEU A 144 -3.12 -11.42 19.56
N ALA A 145 -2.36 -12.48 19.73
CA ALA A 145 -1.47 -12.56 20.87
C ALA A 145 -0.27 -11.61 20.69
N HIS A 146 0.01 -10.76 21.68
CA HIS A 146 1.23 -9.93 21.71
C HIS A 146 2.26 -10.54 22.67
N GLU A 147 1.89 -10.67 23.94
CA GLU A 147 2.66 -11.39 24.96
C GLU A 147 2.01 -12.74 25.31
N GLY A 148 2.82 -13.74 25.66
CA GLY A 148 2.32 -15.08 25.97
C GLY A 148 1.92 -15.90 24.73
N LYS A 149 2.37 -15.53 23.53
CA LYS A 149 2.02 -16.18 22.25
C LYS A 149 2.24 -17.70 22.20
N ASN A 150 3.31 -18.19 22.85
CA ASN A 150 3.68 -19.60 22.84
C ASN A 150 2.65 -20.51 23.55
N ARG A 151 2.00 -19.99 24.61
CA ARG A 151 1.07 -20.77 25.42
C ARG A 151 -0.26 -21.05 24.74
N VAL A 152 -0.59 -20.29 23.70
CA VAL A 152 -1.84 -20.49 22.95
C VAL A 152 -1.92 -21.93 22.42
N ALA A 153 -0.80 -22.46 21.92
CA ALA A 153 -0.73 -23.86 21.49
C ALA A 153 -0.88 -24.85 22.65
N LEU A 154 -0.33 -24.54 23.83
CA LEU A 154 -0.45 -25.38 25.03
C LEU A 154 -1.89 -25.43 25.54
N PHE A 155 -2.54 -24.28 25.65
CA PHE A 155 -3.94 -24.19 26.07
C PHE A 155 -4.84 -24.93 25.08
N ARG A 156 -4.52 -24.89 23.78
CA ARG A 156 -5.24 -25.66 22.75
C ARG A 156 -4.98 -27.16 22.85
N GLU A 157 -3.74 -27.61 23.07
CA GLU A 157 -3.40 -29.03 23.26
C GLU A 157 -4.08 -29.63 24.49
N LYS A 158 -4.22 -28.85 25.56
CA LYS A 158 -4.88 -29.25 26.81
C LYS A 158 -6.40 -29.07 26.80
N ASP A 159 -6.98 -28.73 25.63
CA ASP A 159 -8.41 -28.46 25.46
C ASP A 159 -8.98 -27.45 26.48
N LEU A 160 -8.15 -26.49 26.90
CA LEU A 160 -8.57 -25.45 27.84
C LEU A 160 -9.41 -24.40 27.10
N PRO A 161 -10.63 -24.09 27.58
CA PRO A 161 -11.56 -23.23 26.84
C PRO A 161 -11.11 -21.76 26.82
N TYR A 162 -10.38 -21.31 27.84
CA TYR A 162 -10.03 -19.90 28.02
C TYR A 162 -8.56 -19.71 28.38
N ILE A 163 -7.99 -18.63 27.83
CA ILE A 163 -6.67 -18.11 28.21
C ILE A 163 -6.86 -16.81 29.00
N PRO A 164 -6.29 -16.70 30.21
CA PRO A 164 -6.31 -15.46 30.98
C PRO A 164 -5.35 -14.42 30.38
N ALA A 165 -5.84 -13.22 30.10
CA ALA A 165 -5.04 -12.16 29.48
C ALA A 165 -5.51 -10.75 29.86
N ILE A 166 -4.59 -9.78 29.77
CA ILE A 166 -4.93 -8.36 29.63
C ILE A 166 -5.21 -8.09 28.15
N VAL A 167 -6.39 -7.58 27.83
CA VAL A 167 -6.84 -7.36 26.45
C VAL A 167 -6.95 -5.88 26.16
N HIS A 168 -6.42 -5.48 25.01
CA HIS A 168 -6.55 -4.13 24.45
C HIS A 168 -7.47 -4.22 23.22
N ASP A 169 -8.52 -3.41 23.19
CA ASP A 169 -9.39 -3.33 22.01
C ASP A 169 -8.65 -2.59 20.89
N GLU A 170 -8.64 -3.20 19.71
CA GLU A 170 -8.22 -2.61 18.44
C GLU A 170 -9.47 -2.41 17.58
N GLY A 171 -9.62 -1.22 17.01
CA GLY A 171 -10.64 -1.01 15.98
C GLY A 171 -10.22 -1.58 14.63
N TYR A 172 -11.17 -1.54 13.71
CA TYR A 172 -11.01 -1.95 12.33
C TYR A 172 -11.96 -1.09 11.49
N PRO A 173 -11.62 -0.71 10.26
CA PRO A 173 -12.52 0.11 9.47
C PRO A 173 -13.86 -0.59 9.23
N GLU A 174 -14.93 0.20 9.20
CA GLU A 174 -16.28 -0.29 8.90
C GLU A 174 -16.32 -0.95 7.51
N ALA A 175 -17.07 -2.03 7.38
CA ALA A 175 -17.09 -2.85 6.17
C ALA A 175 -17.47 -2.07 4.91
N GLU A 176 -18.40 -1.11 5.04
CA GLU A 176 -18.90 -0.28 3.91
C GLU A 176 -17.83 0.66 3.33
N ARG A 177 -16.81 0.99 4.12
CA ARG A 177 -15.70 1.85 3.71
C ARG A 177 -14.67 1.10 2.87
N ILE A 178 -14.65 -0.23 2.94
CA ILE A 178 -13.68 -1.08 2.24
C ILE A 178 -14.35 -1.76 1.04
N LYS A 179 -13.67 -1.71 -0.11
CA LYS A 179 -13.99 -2.52 -1.30
C LYS A 179 -12.75 -3.31 -1.71
N ILE A 180 -12.91 -4.60 -1.99
CA ILE A 180 -11.80 -5.45 -2.45
C ILE A 180 -12.00 -5.79 -3.92
N PHE A 181 -10.96 -5.56 -4.72
CA PHE A 181 -10.90 -5.85 -6.14
C PHE A 181 -9.97 -7.04 -6.40
N GLU A 182 -10.50 -8.14 -6.90
CA GLU A 182 -9.77 -9.34 -7.31
C GLU A 182 -9.48 -9.26 -8.81
N ILE A 183 -8.27 -8.82 -9.17
CA ILE A 183 -7.86 -8.61 -10.57
C ILE A 183 -6.78 -9.64 -10.94
N GLY A 184 -7.21 -10.74 -11.57
CA GLY A 184 -6.32 -11.85 -11.89
C GLY A 184 -5.84 -12.54 -10.61
N SER A 185 -4.53 -12.55 -10.38
CA SER A 185 -3.92 -13.10 -9.16
C SER A 185 -3.68 -12.05 -8.06
N GLU A 186 -4.01 -10.78 -8.30
CA GLU A 186 -3.76 -9.68 -7.37
C GLU A 186 -5.05 -9.22 -6.70
N CYS A 187 -4.96 -8.90 -5.40
CA CYS A 187 -6.06 -8.31 -4.64
C CYS A 187 -5.69 -6.90 -4.19
N PHE A 188 -6.56 -5.93 -4.51
CA PHE A 188 -6.42 -4.54 -4.08
C PHE A 188 -7.61 -4.17 -3.21
N ALA A 189 -7.35 -3.69 -2.00
CA ALA A 189 -8.38 -3.11 -1.14
C ALA A 189 -8.37 -1.59 -1.29
N VAL A 190 -9.54 -0.99 -1.39
CA VAL A 190 -9.73 0.47 -1.45
C VAL A 190 -10.53 0.91 -0.23
N LEU A 191 -10.03 1.91 0.48
CA LEU A 191 -10.68 2.55 1.63
C LEU A 191 -11.15 3.96 1.22
N ASP A 192 -12.43 4.26 1.48
CA ASP A 192 -13.06 5.57 1.24
C ASP A 192 -12.82 6.15 -0.17
N ASP A 193 -12.78 5.28 -1.19
CA ASP A 193 -12.55 5.66 -2.60
C ASP A 193 -11.28 6.51 -2.85
N SER A 194 -10.31 6.45 -1.92
CA SER A 194 -9.13 7.32 -1.89
C SER A 194 -7.84 6.55 -1.62
N LEU A 195 -7.81 5.68 -0.62
CA LEU A 195 -6.60 4.92 -0.26
C LEU A 195 -6.67 3.52 -0.86
N VAL A 196 -5.56 3.03 -1.42
CA VAL A 196 -5.45 1.67 -1.93
C VAL A 196 -4.30 0.93 -1.25
N GLU A 197 -4.56 -0.32 -0.90
CA GLU A 197 -3.61 -1.25 -0.30
C GLU A 197 -3.59 -2.55 -1.12
N LYS A 198 -2.40 -3.09 -1.38
CA LYS A 198 -2.26 -4.40 -2.03
C LYS A 198 -2.31 -5.49 -0.96
N VAL A 199 -3.38 -6.28 -0.91
CA VAL A 199 -3.55 -7.31 0.11
C VAL A 199 -3.14 -8.66 -0.44
N ASN A 200 -2.00 -9.17 0.01
CA ASN A 200 -1.44 -10.41 -0.51
C ASN A 200 -2.27 -11.65 -0.12
N GLY A 201 -2.86 -11.66 1.08
CA GLY A 201 -3.55 -12.82 1.66
C GLY A 201 -5.07 -12.73 1.73
N ALA A 202 -5.71 -11.81 1.01
CA ALA A 202 -7.14 -11.55 1.13
C ALA A 202 -8.00 -12.82 0.93
N TYR A 203 -7.56 -13.72 0.05
CA TYR A 203 -8.23 -14.99 -0.23
C TYR A 203 -8.32 -15.93 0.99
N LEU A 204 -7.35 -15.87 1.90
CA LEU A 204 -7.34 -16.66 3.14
C LEU A 204 -8.40 -16.15 4.13
N ALA A 205 -8.61 -14.83 4.20
CA ALA A 205 -9.59 -14.20 5.08
C ALA A 205 -10.94 -13.93 4.41
N LYS A 206 -11.10 -14.22 3.11
CA LYS A 206 -12.31 -13.94 2.33
C LYS A 206 -13.62 -14.39 3.00
N PRO A 207 -13.73 -15.61 3.58
CA PRO A 207 -14.96 -16.02 4.26
C PRO A 207 -15.32 -15.14 5.46
N LEU A 208 -14.33 -14.63 6.19
CA LEU A 208 -14.53 -13.70 7.30
C LEU A 208 -14.89 -12.31 6.79
N LEU A 209 -14.09 -11.76 5.86
CA LEU A 209 -14.27 -10.41 5.33
C LEU A 209 -15.63 -10.25 4.62
N ALA A 210 -16.06 -11.27 3.88
CA ALA A 210 -17.37 -11.27 3.23
C ALA A 210 -18.52 -11.28 4.25
N LYS A 211 -18.42 -12.07 5.33
CA LYS A 211 -19.42 -12.08 6.41
C LYS A 211 -19.41 -10.81 7.25
N TYR A 212 -18.25 -10.15 7.38
CA TYR A 212 -18.14 -8.83 7.99
C TYR A 212 -18.86 -7.76 7.15
N GLY A 213 -19.00 -7.97 5.85
CA GLY A 213 -19.79 -7.12 4.94
C GLY A 213 -18.97 -6.48 3.82
N ILE A 214 -17.69 -6.80 3.69
CA ILE A 214 -16.82 -6.23 2.65
C ILE A 214 -17.22 -6.79 1.29
N LYS A 215 -17.33 -5.88 0.31
CA LYS A 215 -17.69 -6.24 -1.07
C LYS A 215 -16.45 -6.67 -1.86
N PHE A 216 -16.60 -7.76 -2.60
CA PHE A 216 -15.59 -8.29 -3.51
C PHE A 216 -16.05 -8.06 -4.95
N GLU A 217 -15.22 -7.40 -5.75
CA GLU A 217 -15.48 -7.09 -7.16
C GLU A 217 -14.35 -7.60 -8.05
N ASN A 218 -14.67 -8.04 -9.26
CA ASN A 218 -13.67 -8.57 -10.21
C ASN A 218 -13.27 -7.57 -11.29
N LYS A 219 -13.75 -6.33 -11.19
CA LYS A 219 -13.55 -5.29 -12.20
C LYS A 219 -13.05 -4.03 -11.55
N TRP A 220 -11.91 -3.53 -12.05
CA TRP A 220 -11.39 -2.24 -11.62
C TRP A 220 -12.29 -1.09 -12.12
N PRO A 221 -12.75 -0.19 -11.25
CA PRO A 221 -13.63 0.91 -11.65
C PRO A 221 -12.94 1.92 -12.58
N ASN A 222 -13.68 2.45 -13.55
CA ASN A 222 -13.17 3.44 -14.51
C ASN A 222 -12.94 4.84 -13.91
N ASN A 223 -13.57 5.14 -12.78
CA ASN A 223 -13.42 6.42 -12.06
C ASN A 223 -12.20 6.44 -11.12
N TYR A 224 -11.53 5.30 -10.93
CA TYR A 224 -10.28 5.23 -10.18
C TYR A 224 -9.08 5.46 -11.10
N PRO A 225 -7.91 5.85 -10.55
CA PRO A 225 -6.68 5.88 -11.31
C PRO A 225 -6.45 4.54 -12.02
N LYS A 226 -5.87 4.60 -13.23
CA LYS A 226 -5.60 3.39 -14.01
C LYS A 226 -4.75 2.40 -13.22
N LEU A 227 -5.13 1.12 -13.29
CA LEU A 227 -4.48 0.06 -12.53
C LEU A 227 -2.97 -0.01 -12.74
N GLU A 228 -2.48 0.21 -13.95
CA GLU A 228 -1.04 0.25 -14.25
C GLU A 228 -0.29 1.34 -13.47
N ARG A 229 -0.95 2.48 -13.22
CA ARG A 229 -0.37 3.56 -12.43
C ARG A 229 -0.31 3.19 -10.95
N VAL A 230 -1.35 2.54 -10.45
CA VAL A 230 -1.40 2.01 -9.07
C VAL A 230 -0.30 0.96 -8.86
N ARG A 231 -0.13 0.02 -9.80
CA ARG A 231 0.94 -0.98 -9.79
C ARG A 231 2.33 -0.34 -9.78
N LYS A 232 2.53 0.68 -10.61
CA LYS A 232 3.79 1.44 -10.64
C LYS A 232 4.07 2.13 -9.30
N ALA A 233 3.06 2.76 -8.70
CA ALA A 233 3.20 3.40 -7.39
C ALA A 233 3.63 2.39 -6.30
N PHE A 234 3.04 1.19 -6.28
CA PHE A 234 3.48 0.15 -5.35
C PHE A 234 4.89 -0.37 -5.61
N ALA A 235 5.31 -0.44 -6.88
CA ALA A 235 6.67 -0.83 -7.22
C ALA A 235 7.71 0.20 -6.75
N GLU A 236 7.38 1.49 -6.85
CA GLU A 236 8.22 2.60 -6.38
C GLU A 236 8.25 2.69 -4.84
N ASP A 237 7.10 2.58 -4.17
CA ASP A 237 7.00 2.66 -2.71
C ASP A 237 7.73 1.52 -1.98
N ARG A 238 7.75 0.31 -2.57
CA ARG A 238 8.52 -0.83 -2.03
C ARG A 238 10.02 -0.54 -1.91
N VAL A 239 10.54 0.38 -2.72
CA VAL A 239 11.95 0.81 -2.64
C VAL A 239 12.18 1.71 -1.41
N ILE A 240 11.16 2.45 -0.98
CA ILE A 240 11.27 3.47 0.07
C ILE A 240 10.89 2.92 1.45
N LYS A 241 9.90 2.02 1.54
CA LYS A 241 9.41 1.44 2.80
C LYS A 241 9.55 -0.09 2.80
N PRO A 242 10.61 -0.65 3.42
CA PRO A 242 10.85 -2.09 3.42
C PRO A 242 9.92 -2.88 4.35
N TYR A 243 9.16 -2.23 5.24
CA TYR A 243 8.32 -2.89 6.24
C TYR A 243 6.86 -2.42 6.20
N GLY A 244 5.94 -3.38 6.25
CA GLY A 244 4.48 -3.18 6.23
C GLY A 244 3.90 -3.11 4.81
N THR A 245 2.62 -3.43 4.68
CA THR A 245 1.92 -3.30 3.40
C THR A 245 1.79 -1.81 3.03
N PRO A 246 2.38 -1.35 1.90
CA PRO A 246 2.29 0.04 1.51
C PRO A 246 0.83 0.41 1.20
N VAL A 247 0.46 1.64 1.58
CA VAL A 247 -0.83 2.25 1.23
C VAL A 247 -0.54 3.45 0.33
N VAL A 248 -1.21 3.49 -0.81
CA VAL A 248 -1.06 4.54 -1.82
C VAL A 248 -2.34 5.38 -1.84
N ASP A 249 -2.20 6.70 -1.89
CA ASP A 249 -3.31 7.64 -2.06
C ASP A 249 -3.59 7.88 -3.55
N PHE A 250 -4.87 7.85 -3.94
CA PHE A 250 -5.33 8.19 -5.28
C PHE A 250 -5.21 9.68 -5.61
N SER A 251 -5.23 10.57 -4.63
CA SER A 251 -5.15 12.03 -4.84
C SER A 251 -3.91 12.46 -5.65
N PRO A 252 -2.68 12.07 -5.28
CA PRO A 252 -1.50 12.38 -6.09
C PRO A 252 -1.52 11.67 -7.45
N LEU A 253 -2.09 10.46 -7.54
CA LEU A 253 -2.18 9.74 -8.81
C LEU A 253 -3.13 10.42 -9.80
N ARG A 254 -4.27 10.94 -9.32
CA ARG A 254 -5.23 11.72 -10.10
C ARG A 254 -4.62 13.05 -10.53
N LEU A 255 -3.92 13.73 -9.63
CA LEU A 255 -3.22 14.98 -9.93
C LEU A 255 -2.18 14.78 -11.04
N ASP A 256 -1.36 13.73 -10.93
CA ASP A 256 -0.38 13.48 -11.98
C ASP A 256 -1.03 13.12 -13.33
N GLU A 257 -2.16 12.40 -13.33
CA GLU A 257 -2.92 12.14 -14.56
C GLU A 257 -3.48 13.43 -15.17
N GLU A 258 -3.96 14.36 -14.33
CA GLU A 258 -4.40 15.69 -14.75
C GLU A 258 -3.24 16.49 -15.38
N VAL A 259 -2.09 16.50 -14.72
CA VAL A 259 -0.86 17.17 -15.19
C VAL A 259 -0.40 16.59 -16.53
N GLU A 260 -0.31 15.26 -16.64
CA GLU A 260 0.15 14.57 -17.86
C GLU A 260 -0.78 14.79 -19.06
N ASN A 261 -2.08 15.03 -18.81
CA ASN A 261 -3.07 15.30 -19.85
C ASN A 261 -3.29 16.78 -20.15
N THR A 262 -2.68 17.68 -19.39
CA THR A 262 -2.74 19.12 -19.65
C THR A 262 -1.96 19.47 -20.93
N TYR A 263 -2.52 20.39 -21.72
CA TYR A 263 -1.86 20.91 -22.91
C TYR A 263 -0.92 22.06 -22.53
N VAL A 264 0.31 21.99 -23.02
CA VAL A 264 1.34 23.01 -22.85
C VAL A 264 1.87 23.44 -24.22
N ASP A 265 2.23 24.73 -24.31
CA ASP A 265 2.85 25.29 -25.50
C ASP A 265 4.32 24.85 -25.55
N VAL A 266 4.68 24.12 -26.59
CA VAL A 266 5.98 23.47 -26.74
C VAL A 266 6.53 23.64 -28.15
N SER A 267 7.85 23.53 -28.24
CA SER A 267 8.56 23.53 -29.50
C SER A 267 8.48 22.15 -30.17
N ILE A 268 8.60 22.10 -31.50
CA ILE A 268 8.65 20.84 -32.25
C ILE A 268 9.76 19.93 -31.70
N LEU A 269 10.87 20.54 -31.27
CA LEU A 269 12.03 19.82 -30.76
C LEU A 269 11.79 19.14 -29.41
N ASP A 270 10.79 19.58 -28.66
CA ASP A 270 10.48 19.07 -27.33
C ASP A 270 9.63 17.79 -27.36
N ILE A 271 9.01 17.47 -28.50
CA ILE A 271 8.15 16.29 -28.66
C ILE A 271 9.00 15.03 -28.79
N ASN A 272 8.62 13.98 -28.05
CA ASN A 272 9.29 12.70 -28.09
C ASN A 272 9.15 12.03 -29.46
N GLY A 273 10.24 11.41 -29.95
CA GLY A 273 10.29 10.78 -31.27
C GLY A 273 10.81 11.67 -32.42
N ILE A 274 10.98 12.98 -32.20
CA ILE A 274 11.61 13.87 -33.19
C ILE A 274 13.12 13.91 -32.96
N ILE A 275 13.87 13.33 -33.89
CA ILE A 275 15.33 13.32 -33.86
C ILE A 275 15.84 14.63 -34.48
N LEU A 276 16.75 15.30 -33.77
CA LEU A 276 17.39 16.52 -34.23
C LEU A 276 18.35 16.25 -35.40
N PRO A 277 18.43 17.13 -36.40
CA PRO A 277 19.60 17.20 -37.29
C PRO A 277 20.86 17.38 -36.45
N SER A 278 21.98 16.79 -36.87
CA SER A 278 23.27 16.97 -36.17
C SER A 278 23.58 18.47 -35.97
N TRP A 279 24.22 18.83 -34.85
CA TRP A 279 24.50 20.24 -34.53
C TRP A 279 25.25 20.98 -35.67
N LYS A 280 26.03 20.23 -36.45
CA LYS A 280 26.75 20.71 -37.64
C LYS A 280 25.82 21.21 -38.74
N LEU A 281 24.70 20.53 -38.98
CA LEU A 281 23.70 20.94 -39.98
C LEU A 281 22.97 22.21 -39.52
N TRP A 282 22.66 22.30 -38.23
CA TRP A 282 22.07 23.50 -37.63
C TRP A 282 23.02 24.70 -37.73
N ALA A 283 24.28 24.54 -37.32
CA ALA A 283 25.29 25.60 -37.43
C ALA A 283 25.51 26.02 -38.90
N GLY A 284 25.59 25.05 -39.82
CA GLY A 284 25.68 25.32 -41.26
C GLY A 284 24.50 26.11 -41.80
N GLY A 285 23.27 25.77 -41.37
CA GLY A 285 22.06 26.51 -41.71
C GLY A 285 22.09 27.96 -41.21
N CYS A 286 22.51 28.19 -39.96
CA CYS A 286 22.68 29.55 -39.42
C CYS A 286 23.76 30.35 -40.17
N CYS A 287 24.89 29.74 -40.51
CA CYS A 287 25.93 30.39 -41.32
C CYS A 287 25.42 30.78 -42.71
N LEU A 288 24.65 29.89 -43.36
CA LEU A 288 24.02 30.16 -44.65
C LEU A 288 23.00 31.30 -44.55
N TRP A 289 22.25 31.37 -43.45
CA TRP A 289 21.30 32.46 -43.19
C TRP A 289 21.99 33.82 -43.07
N PHE A 290 23.09 33.90 -42.32
CA PHE A 290 23.90 35.13 -42.24
C PHE A 290 24.53 35.50 -43.59
N ALA A 291 24.99 34.51 -44.36
CA ALA A 291 25.53 34.74 -45.70
C ALA A 291 24.46 35.31 -46.64
N LEU A 292 23.25 34.74 -46.65
CA LEU A 292 22.12 35.23 -47.46
C LEU A 292 21.71 36.66 -47.07
N LEU A 293 21.71 37.00 -45.77
CA LEU A 293 21.47 38.37 -45.29
C LEU A 293 22.51 39.37 -45.80
N ALA A 294 23.80 39.00 -45.73
CA ALA A 294 24.87 39.84 -46.24
C ALA A 294 24.72 40.03 -47.77
N SER A 295 24.51 38.94 -48.51
CA SER A 295 24.32 38.97 -49.97
C SER A 295 23.10 39.80 -50.40
N ALA A 296 21.98 39.71 -49.69
CA ALA A 296 20.79 40.50 -49.98
C ALA A 296 21.06 42.01 -49.85
N LYS A 297 21.85 42.44 -48.85
CA LYS A 297 22.25 43.86 -48.70
C LYS A 297 23.15 44.37 -49.82
N PHE A 298 23.97 43.50 -50.41
CA PHE A 298 24.80 43.86 -51.57
C PHE A 298 24.03 43.80 -52.90
N ALA A 299 22.96 43.00 -52.97
CA ALA A 299 22.19 42.76 -54.19
C ALA A 299 21.14 43.85 -54.52
N VAL A 300 21.08 44.95 -53.76
CA VAL A 300 20.16 46.09 -53.96
C VAL A 300 20.27 46.72 -55.36
N VAL A 301 21.39 46.48 -56.06
CA VAL A 301 21.62 46.94 -57.43
C VAL A 301 20.87 46.09 -58.47
N PHE A 302 20.47 44.85 -58.15
CA PHE A 302 19.84 43.91 -59.07
C PHE A 302 18.48 43.43 -58.51
N PRO A 303 17.35 44.04 -58.93
CA PRO A 303 16.06 43.83 -58.28
C PRO A 303 15.57 42.36 -58.32
N ILE A 304 15.81 41.63 -59.41
CA ILE A 304 15.41 40.22 -59.52
C ILE A 304 16.19 39.33 -58.53
N LEU A 305 17.49 39.58 -58.39
CA LEU A 305 18.37 38.82 -57.49
C LEU A 305 18.01 39.08 -56.02
N GLU A 306 17.65 40.33 -55.70
CA GLU A 306 17.18 40.73 -54.38
C GLU A 306 15.91 39.95 -53.97
N TYR A 307 14.92 39.80 -54.86
CA TYR A 307 13.71 39.03 -54.57
C TYR A 307 13.98 37.53 -54.32
N VAL A 308 14.89 36.91 -55.08
CA VAL A 308 15.24 35.49 -54.89
C VAL A 308 15.98 35.28 -53.57
N LEU A 309 16.92 36.17 -53.23
CA LEU A 309 17.68 36.10 -51.98
C LEU A 309 16.80 36.34 -50.76
N THR A 310 15.89 37.30 -50.81
CA THR A 310 14.94 37.59 -49.71
C THR A 310 13.94 36.45 -49.52
N PHE A 311 13.42 35.85 -50.60
CA PHE A 311 12.57 34.66 -50.51
C PHE A 311 13.31 33.47 -49.88
N SER A 312 14.54 33.20 -50.34
CA SER A 312 15.38 32.12 -49.81
C SER A 312 15.72 32.34 -48.33
N LEU A 313 16.01 33.59 -47.95
CA LEU A 313 16.22 33.98 -46.56
C LEU A 313 14.96 33.74 -45.72
N GLY A 314 13.78 34.10 -46.24
CA GLY A 314 12.50 33.86 -45.57
C GLY A 314 12.24 32.37 -45.35
N ALA A 315 12.41 31.55 -46.39
CA ALA A 315 12.24 30.10 -46.31
C ALA A 315 13.21 29.46 -45.29
N LEU A 316 14.48 29.87 -45.32
CA LEU A 316 15.48 29.38 -44.36
C LEU A 316 15.20 29.87 -42.93
N SER A 317 14.68 31.09 -42.76
CA SER A 317 14.23 31.60 -41.45
C SER A 317 13.13 30.72 -40.87
N VAL A 318 12.12 30.37 -41.67
CA VAL A 318 11.04 29.47 -41.23
C VAL A 318 11.60 28.11 -40.80
N ALA A 319 12.50 27.53 -41.61
CA ALA A 319 13.10 26.23 -41.33
C ALA A 319 13.98 26.22 -40.06
N LEU A 320 14.67 27.31 -39.77
CA LEU A 320 15.54 27.42 -38.58
C LEU A 320 14.78 27.82 -37.32
N PHE A 321 13.82 28.74 -37.39
CA PHE A 321 13.22 29.32 -36.19
C PHE A 321 11.91 28.65 -35.78
N VAL A 322 11.07 28.21 -36.72
CA VAL A 322 9.78 27.55 -36.38
C VAL A 322 9.96 26.30 -35.52
N PRO A 323 10.96 25.43 -35.76
CA PRO A 323 11.15 24.26 -34.91
C PRO A 323 11.43 24.58 -33.44
N ILE A 324 12.02 25.74 -33.14
CA ILE A 324 12.42 26.14 -31.76
C ILE A 324 11.32 26.96 -31.08
N MET A 325 10.37 27.54 -31.83
CA MET A 325 9.31 28.36 -31.25
C MET A 325 8.23 27.50 -30.55
N PRO A 326 7.71 27.93 -29.38
CA PRO A 326 6.69 27.20 -28.63
C PRO A 326 5.29 27.44 -29.22
N ILE A 327 5.06 27.00 -30.45
CA ILE A 327 3.80 27.26 -31.19
C ILE A 327 2.84 26.08 -31.14
N LEU A 328 3.31 24.89 -30.74
CA LEU A 328 2.50 23.68 -30.75
C LEU A 328 1.92 23.40 -29.37
N LYS A 329 0.64 23.06 -29.33
CA LYS A 329 0.00 22.52 -28.13
C LYS A 329 0.15 21.01 -28.10
N CYS A 330 0.88 20.52 -27.10
CA CYS A 330 1.07 19.10 -26.90
C CYS A 330 0.74 18.72 -25.45
N LYS A 331 0.36 17.46 -25.23
CA LYS A 331 0.18 16.93 -23.87
C LYS A 331 1.54 16.72 -23.23
N VAL A 332 1.67 17.03 -21.94
CA VAL A 332 2.93 16.89 -21.19
C VAL A 332 3.54 15.50 -21.34
N LYS A 333 2.73 14.42 -21.30
CA LYS A 333 3.20 13.04 -21.44
C LYS A 333 3.92 12.70 -22.75
N LEU A 334 3.78 13.51 -23.80
CA LEU A 334 4.37 13.29 -25.12
C LEU A 334 5.71 14.00 -25.29
N LEU A 335 6.19 14.70 -24.26
CA LEU A 335 7.43 15.45 -24.29
C LEU A 335 8.64 14.55 -24.02
N LYS A 336 9.81 15.00 -24.48
CA LYS A 336 11.10 14.43 -24.09
C LYS A 336 11.35 14.65 -22.60
N GLU A 337 12.24 13.86 -22.03
CA GLU A 337 12.48 13.81 -20.59
C GLU A 337 12.74 15.18 -19.94
N ARG A 338 13.65 15.98 -20.49
CA ARG A 338 13.97 17.31 -19.93
C ARG A 338 12.78 18.29 -19.95
N PRO A 339 12.11 18.57 -21.09
CA PRO A 339 10.94 19.44 -21.10
C PRO A 339 9.75 18.84 -20.36
N TYR A 340 9.59 17.52 -20.35
CA TYR A 340 8.58 16.81 -19.57
C TYR A 340 8.63 17.20 -18.09
N TRP A 341 9.81 17.09 -17.46
CA TRP A 341 9.95 17.40 -16.04
C TRP A 341 9.68 18.88 -15.75
N HIS A 342 10.20 19.79 -16.58
CA HIS A 342 9.97 21.23 -16.42
C HIS A 342 8.47 21.56 -16.42
N HIS A 343 7.76 21.15 -17.48
CA HIS A 343 6.33 21.43 -17.60
C HIS A 343 5.50 20.69 -16.56
N ARG A 344 5.88 19.46 -16.18
CA ARG A 344 5.19 18.71 -15.13
C ARG A 344 5.20 19.47 -13.81
N PHE A 345 6.35 19.99 -13.37
CA PHE A 345 6.43 20.73 -12.11
C PHE A 345 5.65 22.04 -12.16
N GLU A 346 5.74 22.77 -13.27
CA GLU A 346 5.04 24.05 -13.42
C GLU A 346 3.52 23.88 -13.44
N VAL A 347 3.01 22.94 -14.26
CA VAL A 347 1.57 22.65 -14.35
C VAL A 347 1.04 22.14 -13.00
N ARG A 348 1.80 21.25 -12.33
CA ARG A 348 1.41 20.75 -11.01
C ARG A 348 1.22 21.88 -10.01
N ARG A 349 2.20 22.80 -9.92
CA ARG A 349 2.14 23.97 -9.04
C ARG A 349 0.94 24.87 -9.35
N GLN A 350 0.61 25.05 -10.63
CA GLN A 350 -0.55 25.85 -11.05
C GLN A 350 -1.89 25.20 -10.70
N ILE A 351 -1.99 23.87 -10.74
CA ILE A 351 -3.21 23.15 -10.37
C ILE A 351 -3.39 23.18 -8.86
N GLU A 352 -2.32 22.93 -8.10
CA GLU A 352 -2.33 23.00 -6.63
C GLU A 352 -2.73 24.41 -6.16
N SER A 353 -2.14 25.48 -6.71
CA SER A 353 -2.48 26.85 -6.32
C SER A 353 -3.92 27.26 -6.63
N LYS A 354 -4.53 26.70 -7.70
CA LYS A 354 -5.94 26.93 -8.01
C LYS A 354 -6.89 26.26 -7.02
N LYS A 355 -6.52 25.07 -6.52
CA LYS A 355 -7.34 24.35 -5.52
C LYS A 355 -7.32 25.07 -4.18
N ASP A 356 -6.14 25.52 -3.73
CA ASP A 356 -6.00 26.27 -2.47
C ASP A 356 -6.77 27.61 -2.48
N GLY A 357 -6.87 28.26 -3.65
CA GLY A 357 -7.65 29.49 -3.81
C GLY A 357 -9.17 29.32 -3.78
N GLN A 358 -9.67 28.11 -4.09
CA GLN A 358 -11.11 27.80 -4.05
C GLN A 358 -11.60 27.42 -2.66
N ASP A 359 -10.76 26.86 -1.79
CA ASP A 359 -11.14 26.49 -0.41
C ASP A 359 -11.22 27.71 0.55
N HIS A 360 -10.80 28.89 0.09
CA HIS A 360 -10.83 30.15 0.85
C HIS A 360 -11.89 31.16 0.37
N SER A 361 -12.71 30.78 -0.62
CA SER A 361 -13.87 31.57 -1.12
C SER A 361 -15.16 30.87 -0.74
#